data_AF-A0A849Q290-F1
#
_entry.id   AF-A0A849Q290-F1
#
_cell.length_a   1.000
_cell.length_b   1.000
_cell.length_c   1.000
_cell.angle_alpha   90.00
_cell.angle_beta   90.00
_cell.angle_gamma   90.00
#
_symmetry.space_group_name_H-M   'P 1'
#
loop_
_entity.id
_entity.type
_entity.pdbx_description
1 polymer ?
#
loop_
_entity_poly.entity_id
_entity_poly.type
_entity_poly.pdbx_seq_one_letter_code
_entity_poly.pdbx_strand_id
1 'polypeptide(L)'
;MKAKVFKDLKKNIKISKENIPAATQLFTPKWIVKYLVENLVGRLWLESNPDKELQSKFKYFIEQEVRPPENTIFNPEEITVLDPAMGSGHILVYAFDVLYEIYRSQGYLDSQLAPLIINKNLHGLEIDDRAAQLAGFSLMMKARMYDRELFGKYISLNLCSIRETRENCTLNREKYPELCRLWDRFVDAKEYGSILKVDGVDFDRLTSEVDLLNREESLDPYFAGSRLEHLEQQARLMSQKYDCVITNPPYMGSKGINSKLKQFVNNEYPDSKRDLFAVFIQKCLDFAQDGGFTSMITMQSWMFLSSFEKLRIKILENHEIDTMVHLGTRAFEQIGGEVVSTTAFVVRV
;
A
#
# COMPACT_ATOMS: atom_id res chain seq x y z
N MET A 1 -25.76 2.40 -6.65
CA MET A 1 -25.12 2.23 -5.31
C MET A 1 -24.11 3.35 -5.03
N LYS A 2 -23.02 3.51 -5.82
CA LYS A 2 -22.02 4.59 -5.64
C LYS A 2 -22.60 6.01 -5.49
N ALA A 3 -23.51 6.42 -6.37
CA ALA A 3 -24.11 7.77 -6.30
C ALA A 3 -24.89 8.05 -4.99
N LYS A 4 -25.45 7.02 -4.35
CA LYS A 4 -26.12 7.14 -3.03
C LYS A 4 -25.08 7.32 -1.92
N VAL A 5 -24.03 6.50 -1.94
CA VAL A 5 -22.92 6.56 -0.97
C VAL A 5 -22.20 7.92 -1.02
N PHE A 6 -21.90 8.45 -2.21
CA PHE A 6 -21.30 9.79 -2.36
C PHE A 6 -22.24 10.91 -1.86
N LYS A 7 -23.55 10.76 -2.03
CA LYS A 7 -24.55 11.72 -1.51
C LYS A 7 -24.65 11.66 0.01
N ASP A 8 -24.50 10.48 0.60
CA ASP A 8 -24.51 10.26 2.05
C ASP A 8 -23.24 10.83 2.70
N LEU A 9 -22.08 10.69 2.02
CA LEU A 9 -20.80 11.30 2.40
C LEU A 9 -20.86 12.83 2.43
N LYS A 10 -21.43 13.44 1.37
CA LYS A 10 -21.67 14.91 1.32
C LYS A 10 -22.61 15.40 2.42
N LYS A 11 -23.40 14.52 3.03
CA LYS A 11 -24.34 14.82 4.12
C LYS A 11 -23.82 14.44 5.51
N ASN A 12 -22.55 14.05 5.64
CA ASN A 12 -21.96 13.56 6.90
C ASN A 12 -22.71 12.36 7.52
N ILE A 13 -23.34 11.53 6.70
CA ILE A 13 -24.00 10.31 7.17
C ILE A 13 -22.92 9.24 7.40
N LYS A 14 -22.96 8.54 8.54
CA LYS A 14 -22.03 7.46 8.87
C LYS A 14 -22.14 6.33 7.86
N ILE A 15 -21.00 5.88 7.33
CA ILE A 15 -20.93 4.85 6.30
C ILE A 15 -20.67 3.50 6.97
N SER A 16 -21.44 2.47 6.58
CA SER A 16 -21.18 1.09 7.02
C SER A 16 -19.94 0.52 6.33
N LYS A 17 -19.27 -0.43 6.98
CA LYS A 17 -18.08 -1.15 6.47
C LYS A 17 -18.19 -1.57 5.00
N GLU A 18 -19.34 -2.11 4.60
CA GLU A 18 -19.64 -2.57 3.23
C GLU A 18 -19.65 -1.44 2.18
N ASN A 19 -19.89 -0.20 2.60
CA ASN A 19 -20.00 0.97 1.73
C ASN A 19 -18.74 1.84 1.73
N ILE A 20 -17.73 1.54 2.56
CA ILE A 20 -16.44 2.25 2.60
C ILE A 20 -15.76 2.26 1.21
N PRO A 21 -15.65 1.14 0.48
CA PRO A 21 -14.98 1.14 -0.83
C PRO A 21 -15.69 2.01 -1.87
N ALA A 22 -17.03 2.02 -1.86
CA ALA A 22 -17.82 2.82 -2.80
C ALA A 22 -17.76 4.33 -2.51
N ALA A 23 -17.44 4.70 -1.27
CA ALA A 23 -17.34 6.06 -0.76
C ALA A 23 -15.99 6.72 -1.06
N THR A 24 -14.91 5.94 -1.04
CA THR A 24 -13.53 6.44 -1.07
C THR A 24 -12.82 6.22 -2.41
N GLN A 25 -13.41 5.45 -3.34
CA GLN A 25 -12.79 5.14 -4.62
C GLN A 25 -12.83 6.34 -5.58
N LEU A 26 -11.80 7.18 -5.50
CA LEU A 26 -11.49 8.21 -6.49
C LEU A 26 -10.48 7.64 -7.50
N PHE A 27 -10.80 7.75 -8.78
CA PHE A 27 -9.87 7.31 -9.82
C PHE A 27 -8.70 8.30 -9.93
N THR A 28 -7.49 7.86 -9.63
CA THR A 28 -6.28 8.67 -9.78
C THR A 28 -5.99 8.92 -11.27
N PRO A 29 -5.95 10.17 -11.74
CA PRO A 29 -5.58 10.48 -13.12
C PRO A 29 -4.21 9.86 -13.48
N LYS A 30 -4.08 9.37 -14.71
CA LYS A 30 -2.88 8.63 -15.16
C LYS A 30 -1.59 9.40 -14.88
N TRP A 31 -1.55 10.69 -15.19
CA TRP A 31 -0.34 11.49 -15.04
C TRP A 31 0.11 11.65 -13.58
N ILE A 32 -0.82 11.67 -12.62
CA ILE A 32 -0.50 11.71 -11.18
C ILE A 32 0.13 10.38 -10.77
N VAL A 33 -0.45 9.26 -11.20
CA VAL A 33 0.15 7.93 -10.97
C VAL A 33 1.58 7.90 -11.53
N LYS A 34 1.78 8.45 -12.73
CA LYS A 34 3.11 8.52 -13.33
C LYS A 34 4.10 9.34 -12.52
N TYR A 35 3.69 10.55 -12.13
CA TYR A 35 4.49 11.42 -11.26
C TYR A 35 4.89 10.71 -9.96
N LEU A 36 3.94 10.09 -9.27
CA LEU A 36 4.20 9.43 -7.99
C LEU A 36 5.18 8.27 -8.15
N VAL A 37 4.97 7.36 -9.11
CA VAL A 37 5.83 6.19 -9.30
C VAL A 37 7.22 6.57 -9.83
N GLU A 38 7.31 7.48 -10.81
CA GLU A 38 8.60 7.87 -11.40
C GLU A 38 9.50 8.58 -10.39
N ASN A 39 8.93 9.46 -9.56
CA ASN A 39 9.67 10.15 -8.49
C ASN A 39 9.81 9.32 -7.21
N LEU A 40 9.35 8.08 -7.21
CA LEU A 40 9.51 7.12 -6.12
C LEU A 40 10.48 6.01 -6.53
N VAL A 41 10.02 5.07 -7.37
CA VAL A 41 10.80 3.90 -7.80
C VAL A 41 11.93 4.33 -8.73
N GLY A 42 11.62 5.22 -9.69
CA GLY A 42 12.64 5.76 -10.60
C GLY A 42 13.69 6.59 -9.86
N ARG A 43 13.27 7.40 -8.88
CA ARG A 43 14.16 8.19 -8.01
C ARG A 43 15.13 7.30 -7.25
N LEU A 44 14.60 6.35 -6.50
CA LEU A 44 15.38 5.42 -5.68
C LEU A 44 16.46 4.72 -6.52
N TRP A 45 16.08 4.21 -7.70
CA TRP A 45 17.02 3.55 -8.60
C TRP A 45 18.08 4.50 -9.17
N LEU A 46 17.66 5.65 -9.72
CA LEU A 46 18.55 6.59 -10.41
C LEU A 46 19.53 7.31 -9.48
N GLU A 47 19.23 7.43 -8.18
CA GLU A 47 20.20 7.92 -7.19
C GLU A 47 21.35 6.94 -6.98
N SER A 48 21.06 5.63 -6.99
CA SER A 48 22.09 4.59 -6.87
C SER A 48 22.79 4.32 -8.21
N ASN A 49 22.06 4.45 -9.31
CA ASN A 49 22.51 4.08 -10.65
C ASN A 49 22.17 5.20 -11.66
N PRO A 50 22.96 6.30 -11.68
CA PRO A 50 22.69 7.41 -12.59
C PRO A 50 22.72 6.98 -14.06
N ASP A 51 21.57 7.07 -14.72
CA ASP A 51 21.38 6.67 -16.11
C ASP A 51 20.47 7.69 -16.83
N LYS A 52 21.08 8.52 -17.69
CA LYS A 52 20.36 9.58 -18.42
C LYS A 52 19.42 9.02 -19.50
N GLU A 53 19.73 7.85 -20.07
CA GLU A 53 18.85 7.23 -21.06
C GLU A 53 17.59 6.71 -20.38
N LEU A 54 17.74 5.98 -19.27
CA LEU A 54 16.61 5.53 -18.47
C LEU A 54 15.77 6.70 -17.95
N GLN A 55 16.42 7.73 -17.37
CA GLN A 55 15.73 8.91 -16.85
C GLN A 55 14.88 9.59 -17.94
N SER A 56 15.35 9.64 -19.19
CA SER A 56 14.61 10.26 -20.30
C SER A 56 13.26 9.59 -20.62
N LYS A 57 13.06 8.34 -20.17
CA LYS A 57 11.79 7.59 -20.32
C LYS A 57 10.76 8.00 -19.27
N PHE A 58 11.17 8.63 -18.18
CA PHE A 58 10.31 9.06 -17.07
C PHE A 58 9.85 10.51 -17.26
N LYS A 59 8.75 10.68 -18.01
CA LYS A 59 8.21 11.98 -18.44
C LYS A 59 7.90 12.96 -17.30
N TYR A 60 7.47 12.46 -16.15
CA TYR A 60 7.04 13.22 -14.98
C TYR A 60 8.08 13.18 -13.86
N PHE A 61 9.28 12.65 -14.12
CA PHE A 61 10.41 12.74 -13.22
C PHE A 61 10.88 14.19 -13.07
N ILE A 62 11.08 14.63 -11.83
CA ILE A 62 11.53 15.99 -11.53
C ILE A 62 13.05 15.97 -11.41
N GLU A 63 13.77 16.70 -12.25
CA GLU A 63 15.23 16.79 -12.08
C GLU A 63 15.58 17.50 -10.77
N GLN A 64 16.54 16.96 -10.03
CA GLN A 64 17.04 17.49 -8.77
C GLN A 64 18.56 17.36 -8.75
N GLU A 65 19.21 18.10 -7.85
CA GLU A 65 20.65 17.93 -7.60
C GLU A 65 20.94 16.50 -7.16
N VAL A 66 22.04 15.92 -7.67
CA VAL A 66 22.44 14.55 -7.33
C VAL A 66 22.82 14.50 -5.86
N ARG A 67 22.17 13.62 -5.12
CA ARG A 67 22.49 13.33 -3.72
C ARG A 67 22.94 11.88 -3.61
N PRO A 68 23.94 11.59 -2.76
CA PRO A 68 24.29 10.21 -2.48
C PRO A 68 23.08 9.52 -1.84
N PRO A 69 22.70 8.31 -2.29
CA PRO A 69 21.65 7.56 -1.62
C PRO A 69 22.11 7.17 -0.22
N GLU A 70 21.19 7.13 0.74
CA GLU A 70 21.49 6.60 2.07
C GLU A 70 21.84 5.11 2.01
N ASN A 71 21.08 4.36 1.20
CA ASN A 71 21.31 2.95 0.91
C ASN A 71 21.44 2.76 -0.60
N THR A 72 22.59 2.23 -1.06
CA THR A 72 22.82 1.97 -2.48
C THR A 72 22.12 0.68 -2.90
N ILE A 73 21.30 0.75 -3.94
CA ILE A 73 20.65 -0.41 -4.55
C ILE A 73 21.44 -0.87 -5.77
N PHE A 74 21.90 -2.11 -5.76
CA PHE A 74 22.73 -2.67 -6.82
C PHE A 74 21.92 -3.52 -7.80
N ASN A 75 20.85 -4.15 -7.33
CA ASN A 75 20.05 -5.05 -8.14
C ASN A 75 18.58 -4.63 -8.10
N PRO A 76 17.90 -4.43 -9.25
CA PRO A 76 16.49 -4.08 -9.25
C PRO A 76 15.59 -5.15 -8.62
N GLU A 77 16.06 -6.39 -8.46
CA GLU A 77 15.36 -7.44 -7.71
C GLU A 77 15.22 -7.15 -6.21
N GLU A 78 16.03 -6.26 -5.66
CA GLU A 78 16.01 -5.87 -4.24
C GLU A 78 14.90 -4.85 -3.94
N ILE A 79 14.40 -4.13 -4.95
CA ILE A 79 13.42 -3.05 -4.76
C ILE A 79 12.05 -3.60 -4.37
N THR A 80 11.56 -3.26 -3.19
CA THR A 80 10.21 -3.63 -2.74
C THR A 80 9.27 -2.42 -2.81
N VAL A 81 8.14 -2.60 -3.50
CA VAL A 81 7.11 -1.58 -3.71
C VAL A 81 5.81 -2.03 -3.06
N LEU A 82 5.26 -1.23 -2.16
CA LEU A 82 3.96 -1.46 -1.53
C LEU A 82 2.94 -0.39 -1.93
N ASP A 83 1.74 -0.84 -2.33
CA ASP A 83 0.53 -0.01 -2.22
C ASP A 83 -0.40 -0.52 -1.11
N PRO A 84 -0.45 0.14 0.07
CA PRO A 84 -1.23 -0.31 1.22
C PRO A 84 -2.74 -0.11 1.06
N ALA A 85 -3.21 0.54 -0.01
CA ALA A 85 -4.63 0.71 -0.33
C ALA A 85 -4.82 0.65 -1.85
N MET A 86 -4.40 -0.47 -2.45
CA MET A 86 -4.18 -0.57 -3.89
C MET A 86 -5.42 -0.41 -4.77
N GLY A 87 -6.63 -0.55 -4.20
CA GLY A 87 -7.86 -0.55 -4.97
C GLY A 87 -7.81 -1.60 -6.08
N SER A 88 -8.00 -1.16 -7.32
CA SER A 88 -7.92 -2.01 -8.51
C SER A 88 -6.51 -2.13 -9.10
N GLY A 89 -5.46 -1.75 -8.37
CA GLY A 89 -4.06 -1.99 -8.74
C GLY A 89 -3.48 -1.05 -9.79
N HIS A 90 -4.13 0.08 -10.08
CA HIS A 90 -3.70 1.01 -11.14
C HIS A 90 -2.29 1.57 -10.93
N ILE A 91 -1.92 1.82 -9.67
CA ILE A 91 -0.58 2.29 -9.31
C ILE A 91 0.45 1.18 -9.53
N LEU A 92 0.18 -0.02 -9.02
CA LEU A 92 1.06 -1.20 -9.18
C LEU A 92 1.27 -1.59 -10.65
N VAL A 93 0.24 -1.46 -11.50
CA VAL A 93 0.34 -1.68 -12.95
C VAL A 93 1.31 -0.70 -13.62
N TYR A 94 1.43 0.53 -13.11
CA TYR A 94 2.41 1.48 -13.64
C TYR A 94 3.79 1.33 -12.97
N ALA A 95 3.85 0.95 -11.69
CA ALA A 95 5.10 0.55 -11.04
C ALA A 95 5.77 -0.61 -11.80
N PHE A 96 4.97 -1.57 -12.31
CA PHE A 96 5.45 -2.61 -13.22
C PHE A 96 6.19 -2.03 -14.43
N ASP A 97 5.66 -0.99 -15.08
CA ASP A 97 6.29 -0.38 -16.26
C ASP A 97 7.63 0.28 -15.93
N VAL A 98 7.69 1.01 -14.81
CA VAL A 98 8.91 1.67 -14.37
C VAL A 98 9.99 0.63 -14.02
N LEU A 99 9.62 -0.42 -13.27
CA LEU A 99 10.53 -1.52 -12.97
C LEU A 99 10.96 -2.25 -14.24
N TYR A 100 10.07 -2.47 -15.21
CA TYR A 100 10.42 -3.11 -16.48
C TYR A 100 11.54 -2.36 -17.21
N GLU A 101 11.45 -1.02 -17.30
CA GLU A 101 12.49 -0.20 -17.91
C GLU A 101 13.80 -0.21 -17.09
N ILE A 102 13.72 -0.24 -15.76
CA ILE A 102 14.88 -0.37 -14.86
C ILE A 102 15.61 -1.70 -15.12
N TYR A 103 14.91 -2.84 -15.04
CA TYR A 103 15.53 -4.15 -15.27
C TYR A 103 16.13 -4.25 -16.67
N ARG A 104 15.44 -3.71 -17.68
CA ARG A 104 15.92 -3.71 -19.06
C ARG A 104 17.20 -2.89 -19.21
N SER A 105 17.35 -1.76 -18.51
CA SER A 105 18.60 -0.99 -18.52
C SER A 105 19.77 -1.75 -17.88
N GLN A 106 19.48 -2.71 -17.00
CA GLN A 106 20.46 -3.63 -16.41
C GLN A 106 20.75 -4.87 -17.27
N GLY A 107 20.24 -4.93 -18.50
CA GLY A 107 20.56 -5.99 -19.46
C GLY A 107 19.83 -7.32 -19.26
N TYR A 108 18.81 -7.35 -18.40
CA TYR A 108 17.95 -8.53 -18.26
C TYR A 108 17.17 -8.81 -19.56
N LEU A 109 16.88 -10.09 -19.83
CA LEU A 109 16.09 -10.48 -21.00
C LEU A 109 14.60 -10.23 -20.74
N ASP A 110 13.88 -9.65 -21.71
CA ASP A 110 12.44 -9.35 -21.64
C ASP A 110 11.60 -10.56 -21.15
N SER A 111 11.99 -11.78 -21.55
CA SER A 111 11.33 -13.03 -21.17
C SER A 111 11.41 -13.38 -19.66
N GLN A 112 12.30 -12.74 -18.91
CA GLN A 112 12.51 -12.97 -17.48
C GLN A 112 11.83 -11.91 -16.62
N LEU A 113 11.59 -10.71 -17.18
CA LEU A 113 11.21 -9.53 -16.42
C LEU A 113 9.87 -9.65 -15.72
N ALA A 114 8.85 -10.09 -16.46
CA ALA A 114 7.48 -10.10 -15.94
C ALA A 114 7.31 -11.00 -14.69
N PRO A 115 7.83 -12.25 -14.68
CA PRO A 115 7.87 -13.06 -13.46
C PRO A 115 8.69 -12.44 -12.32
N LEU A 116 9.86 -11.88 -12.61
CA LEU A 116 10.72 -11.26 -11.59
C LEU A 116 10.01 -10.09 -10.90
N ILE A 117 9.44 -9.19 -11.68
CA ILE A 117 8.76 -7.98 -11.18
C ILE A 117 7.56 -8.35 -10.31
N ILE A 118 6.73 -9.30 -10.75
CA ILE A 118 5.56 -9.73 -9.99
C ILE A 118 5.98 -10.41 -8.68
N ASN A 119 6.95 -11.33 -8.76
CA ASN A 119 7.28 -12.20 -7.63
C ASN A 119 8.10 -11.47 -6.54
N LYS A 120 8.95 -10.51 -6.94
CA LYS A 120 9.93 -9.89 -6.03
C LYS A 120 9.58 -8.46 -5.65
N ASN A 121 9.08 -7.66 -6.59
CA ASN A 121 9.02 -6.22 -6.38
C ASN A 121 7.65 -5.73 -5.90
N LEU A 122 6.55 -6.23 -6.47
CA LEU A 122 5.23 -5.60 -6.31
C LEU A 122 4.39 -6.23 -5.21
N HIS A 123 3.95 -5.39 -4.27
CA HIS A 123 3.16 -5.78 -3.11
C HIS A 123 1.93 -4.87 -2.96
N GLY A 124 0.81 -5.43 -2.47
CA GLY A 124 -0.41 -4.65 -2.34
C GLY A 124 -1.36 -5.15 -1.25
N LEU A 125 -2.01 -4.22 -0.56
CA LEU A 125 -3.04 -4.48 0.44
C LEU A 125 -4.34 -3.79 0.04
N GLU A 126 -5.47 -4.48 0.22
CA GLU A 126 -6.80 -3.93 -0.08
C GLU A 126 -7.85 -4.52 0.85
N ILE A 127 -8.86 -3.75 1.24
CA ILE A 127 -9.90 -4.18 2.17
C ILE A 127 -11.09 -4.87 1.46
N ASP A 128 -11.36 -4.52 0.20
CA ASP A 128 -12.40 -5.14 -0.63
C ASP A 128 -11.83 -6.29 -1.48
N ASP A 129 -12.36 -7.50 -1.25
CA ASP A 129 -11.87 -8.71 -1.92
C ASP A 129 -12.00 -8.64 -3.45
N ARG A 130 -13.02 -7.95 -3.98
CA ARG A 130 -13.21 -7.83 -5.44
C ARG A 130 -12.23 -6.82 -6.03
N ALA A 131 -11.95 -5.72 -5.33
CA ALA A 131 -10.93 -4.77 -5.74
C ALA A 131 -9.55 -5.46 -5.80
N ALA A 132 -9.21 -6.26 -4.79
CA ALA A 132 -7.99 -7.07 -4.78
C ALA A 132 -7.92 -8.07 -5.94
N GLN A 133 -9.01 -8.75 -6.25
CA GLN A 133 -9.09 -9.64 -7.42
C GLN A 133 -8.89 -8.88 -8.74
N LEU A 134 -9.50 -7.70 -8.88
CA LEU A 134 -9.32 -6.85 -10.05
C LEU A 134 -7.88 -6.32 -10.17
N ALA A 135 -7.23 -6.02 -9.05
CA ALA A 135 -5.81 -5.65 -9.02
C ALA A 135 -4.92 -6.81 -9.52
N GLY A 136 -5.13 -8.01 -8.99
CA GLY A 136 -4.43 -9.22 -9.45
C GLY A 136 -4.65 -9.50 -10.93
N PHE A 137 -5.90 -9.41 -11.41
CA PHE A 137 -6.21 -9.56 -12.83
C PHE A 137 -5.51 -8.50 -13.69
N SER A 138 -5.57 -7.23 -13.29
CA SER A 138 -4.96 -6.12 -14.03
C SER A 138 -3.43 -6.26 -14.14
N LEU A 139 -2.78 -6.65 -13.04
CA LEU A 139 -1.34 -6.88 -13.01
C LEU A 139 -0.93 -8.09 -13.86
N MET A 140 -1.68 -9.20 -13.77
CA MET A 140 -1.44 -10.38 -14.60
C MET A 140 -1.62 -10.08 -16.09
N MET A 141 -2.65 -9.33 -16.47
CA MET A 141 -2.85 -8.92 -17.87
C MET A 141 -1.75 -7.98 -18.33
N LYS A 142 -1.33 -7.03 -17.49
CA LYS A 142 -0.21 -6.13 -17.78
C LYS A 142 1.06 -6.92 -18.05
N ALA A 143 1.44 -7.83 -17.16
CA ALA A 143 2.61 -8.69 -17.34
C ALA A 143 2.50 -9.57 -18.60
N ARG A 144 1.31 -10.11 -18.88
CA ARG A 144 1.04 -10.95 -20.05
C ARG A 144 1.15 -10.21 -21.39
N MET A 145 1.03 -8.88 -21.38
CA MET A 145 1.30 -8.04 -22.56
C MET A 145 2.79 -8.06 -22.94
N TYR A 146 3.69 -8.16 -21.96
CA TYR A 146 5.15 -8.21 -22.19
C TYR A 146 5.67 -9.64 -22.36
N ASP A 147 5.03 -10.62 -21.72
CA ASP A 147 5.48 -12.01 -21.75
C ASP A 147 4.35 -12.94 -22.19
N ARG A 148 4.45 -13.50 -23.41
CA ARG A 148 3.39 -14.36 -23.96
C ARG A 148 3.25 -15.72 -23.27
N GLU A 149 4.29 -16.16 -22.58
CA GLU A 149 4.34 -17.46 -21.93
C GLU A 149 4.11 -17.36 -20.42
N LEU A 150 3.75 -16.17 -19.90
CA LEU A 150 3.61 -15.88 -18.47
C LEU A 150 2.82 -16.94 -17.70
N PHE A 151 1.70 -17.43 -18.25
CA PHE A 151 0.84 -18.40 -17.56
C PHE A 151 1.43 -19.81 -17.44
N GLY A 152 2.52 -20.10 -18.18
CA GLY A 152 3.30 -21.33 -18.00
C GLY A 152 4.44 -21.17 -16.98
N LYS A 153 4.64 -19.98 -16.42
CA LYS A 153 5.73 -19.66 -15.48
C LYS A 153 5.19 -19.60 -14.05
N TYR A 154 6.10 -19.79 -13.08
CA TYR A 154 5.77 -19.60 -11.68
C TYR A 154 5.51 -18.12 -11.37
N ILE A 155 4.31 -17.83 -10.87
CA ILE A 155 3.88 -16.48 -10.49
C ILE A 155 3.27 -16.53 -9.08
N SER A 156 3.83 -15.72 -8.20
CA SER A 156 3.32 -15.43 -6.86
C SER A 156 2.91 -13.97 -6.81
N LEU A 157 1.61 -13.70 -6.71
CA LEU A 157 1.11 -12.35 -6.52
C LEU A 157 1.20 -12.00 -5.03
N ASN A 158 2.05 -11.04 -4.68
CA ASN A 158 2.14 -10.51 -3.32
C ASN A 158 1.04 -9.47 -3.03
N LEU A 159 -0.18 -9.76 -3.49
CA LEU A 159 -1.37 -8.94 -3.32
C LEU A 159 -2.31 -9.63 -2.33
N CYS A 160 -2.72 -8.92 -1.29
CA CYS A 160 -3.54 -9.48 -0.23
C CYS A 160 -4.80 -8.64 0.01
N SER A 161 -5.96 -9.29 -0.12
CA SER A 161 -7.21 -8.78 0.44
C SER A 161 -7.18 -8.96 1.96
N ILE A 162 -7.29 -7.89 2.74
CA ILE A 162 -7.26 -7.98 4.20
C ILE A 162 -8.50 -8.75 4.66
N ARG A 163 -8.30 -9.86 5.38
CA ARG A 163 -9.35 -10.70 5.93
C ARG A 163 -9.38 -10.65 7.43
N GLU A 164 -10.61 -10.65 7.94
CA GLU A 164 -10.88 -10.75 9.35
C GLU A 164 -11.00 -12.21 9.79
N THR A 165 -10.48 -12.51 10.98
CA THR A 165 -10.67 -13.83 11.57
C THR A 165 -12.06 -13.98 12.15
N ARG A 166 -12.78 -12.90 12.48
CA ARG A 166 -14.16 -12.83 13.03
C ARG A 166 -14.30 -13.25 14.48
N GLU A 167 -13.55 -14.26 14.92
CA GLU A 167 -13.58 -14.77 16.29
C GLU A 167 -12.17 -15.01 16.81
N ASN A 168 -12.01 -14.95 18.14
CA ASN A 168 -10.73 -15.23 18.80
C ASN A 168 -10.26 -16.66 18.55
N CYS A 169 -8.95 -16.88 18.67
CA CYS A 169 -8.31 -18.16 18.52
C CYS A 169 -8.84 -19.16 19.56
N THR A 170 -9.25 -20.34 19.08
CA THR A 170 -9.71 -21.47 19.89
C THR A 170 -8.64 -22.56 20.07
N LEU A 171 -7.51 -22.44 19.37
CA LEU A 171 -6.39 -23.40 19.49
C LEU A 171 -5.72 -23.31 20.87
N ASN A 172 -4.96 -24.36 21.22
CA ASN A 172 -4.15 -24.36 22.42
C ASN A 172 -3.05 -23.28 22.32
N ARG A 173 -3.16 -22.23 23.15
CA ARG A 173 -2.26 -21.07 23.17
C ARG A 173 -0.85 -21.37 23.67
N GLU A 174 -0.65 -22.44 24.44
CA GLU A 174 0.70 -22.87 24.82
C GLU A 174 1.42 -23.51 23.63
N LYS A 175 0.66 -24.19 22.77
CA LYS A 175 1.16 -24.89 21.59
C LYS A 175 1.29 -23.99 20.37
N TYR A 176 0.34 -23.07 20.16
CA TYR A 176 0.23 -22.18 19.01
C TYR A 176 0.16 -20.69 19.40
N PRO A 177 1.06 -20.17 20.26
CA PRO A 177 0.93 -18.81 20.78
C PRO A 177 1.04 -17.74 19.71
N GLU A 178 1.92 -17.90 18.70
CA GLU A 178 2.11 -16.86 17.69
C GLU A 178 0.95 -16.82 16.70
N LEU A 179 0.51 -18.01 16.25
CA LEU A 179 -0.69 -18.17 15.45
C LEU A 179 -1.91 -17.59 16.16
N CYS A 180 -2.13 -17.92 17.43
CA CYS A 180 -3.27 -17.36 18.18
C CYS A 180 -3.16 -15.86 18.40
N ARG A 181 -1.96 -15.32 18.63
CA ARG A 181 -1.74 -13.87 18.77
C ARG A 181 -2.14 -13.12 17.51
N LEU A 182 -1.70 -13.58 16.34
CA LEU A 182 -2.07 -13.00 15.06
C LEU A 182 -3.55 -13.22 14.74
N TRP A 183 -4.08 -14.40 15.07
CA TRP A 183 -5.48 -14.71 14.89
C TRP A 183 -6.38 -13.71 15.62
N ASP A 184 -6.09 -13.45 16.90
CA ASP A 184 -6.81 -12.48 17.72
C ASP A 184 -6.61 -11.05 17.21
N ARG A 185 -5.40 -10.72 16.73
CA ARG A 185 -5.08 -9.41 16.15
C ARG A 185 -5.95 -9.09 14.93
N PHE A 186 -6.30 -10.11 14.14
CA PHE A 186 -7.06 -9.95 12.91
C PHE A 186 -8.59 -10.12 13.07
N VAL A 187 -9.13 -10.21 14.28
CA VAL A 187 -10.57 -10.42 14.53
C VAL A 187 -11.45 -9.42 13.77
N ASP A 188 -11.03 -8.15 13.75
CA ASP A 188 -11.72 -7.07 13.04
C ASP A 188 -10.84 -6.41 11.98
N ALA A 189 -9.95 -7.16 11.34
CA ALA A 189 -8.95 -6.60 10.42
C ALA A 189 -9.59 -5.73 9.31
N LYS A 190 -10.77 -6.12 8.80
CA LYS A 190 -11.51 -5.35 7.78
C LYS A 190 -12.19 -4.08 8.30
N GLU A 191 -12.17 -3.79 9.60
CA GLU A 191 -12.59 -2.49 10.14
C GLU A 191 -11.47 -1.46 9.99
N TYR A 192 -10.23 -1.91 10.18
CA TYR A 192 -9.06 -1.05 10.16
C TYR A 192 -8.40 -1.03 8.78
N GLY A 193 -8.36 -2.16 8.09
CA GLY A 193 -7.57 -2.31 6.86
C GLY A 193 -6.07 -2.25 7.18
N SER A 194 -5.29 -1.67 6.27
CA SER A 194 -3.82 -1.67 6.34
C SER A 194 -3.23 -0.76 7.43
N ILE A 195 -4.06 0.06 8.10
CA ILE A 195 -3.62 0.85 9.26
C ILE A 195 -3.56 0.02 10.55
N LEU A 196 -4.00 -1.24 10.53
CA LEU A 196 -3.77 -2.15 11.66
C LEU A 196 -2.27 -2.40 11.82
N LYS A 197 -1.76 -2.20 13.05
CA LYS A 197 -0.35 -2.48 13.38
C LYS A 197 -0.15 -3.97 13.63
N VAL A 198 0.83 -4.55 12.94
CA VAL A 198 1.19 -5.96 12.99
C VAL A 198 2.70 -6.02 13.24
N ASP A 199 3.08 -5.75 14.49
CA ASP A 199 4.48 -5.61 14.88
C ASP A 199 4.95 -6.83 15.69
N GLY A 200 6.27 -7.06 15.67
CA GLY A 200 6.92 -8.10 16.46
C GLY A 200 6.44 -9.50 16.15
N VAL A 201 6.26 -9.81 14.85
CA VAL A 201 5.88 -11.15 14.40
C VAL A 201 7.09 -12.05 14.36
N ASP A 202 7.00 -13.21 15.02
CA ASP A 202 7.99 -14.27 14.91
C ASP A 202 7.59 -15.20 13.76
N PHE A 203 8.09 -14.91 12.57
CA PHE A 203 7.72 -15.64 11.36
C PHE A 203 8.23 -17.07 11.34
N ASP A 204 9.41 -17.33 11.91
CA ASP A 204 9.97 -18.69 11.98
C ASP A 204 9.09 -19.57 12.87
N ARG A 205 8.64 -19.01 13.99
CA ARG A 205 7.68 -19.66 14.88
C ARG A 205 6.32 -19.83 14.23
N LEU A 206 5.79 -18.79 13.58
CA LEU A 206 4.49 -18.85 12.90
C LEU A 206 4.48 -19.96 11.84
N THR A 207 5.50 -20.03 10.98
CA THR A 207 5.61 -21.07 9.94
C THR A 207 5.68 -22.45 10.58
N SER A 208 6.47 -22.62 11.64
CA SER A 208 6.55 -23.88 12.38
C SER A 208 5.21 -24.31 13.01
N GLU A 209 4.46 -23.35 13.57
CA GLU A 209 3.14 -23.58 14.17
C GLU A 209 2.09 -23.95 13.12
N VAL A 210 2.10 -23.29 11.96
CA VAL A 210 1.23 -23.60 10.82
C VAL A 210 1.53 -24.98 10.24
N ASP A 211 2.81 -25.31 10.03
CA ASP A 211 3.24 -26.63 9.54
C ASP A 211 2.81 -27.75 10.50
N LEU A 212 2.95 -27.53 11.80
CA LEU A 212 2.51 -28.49 12.81
C LEU A 212 1.00 -28.70 12.75
N LEU A 213 0.22 -27.61 12.71
CA LEU A 213 -1.23 -27.68 12.67
C LEU A 213 -1.75 -28.39 11.40
N ASN A 214 -1.12 -28.14 10.25
CA ASN A 214 -1.45 -28.80 8.99
C ASN A 214 -1.18 -30.31 9.02
N ARG A 215 -0.13 -30.76 9.73
CA ARG A 215 0.20 -32.20 9.90
C ARG A 215 -0.73 -32.93 10.85
N GLU A 216 -1.37 -32.22 11.78
CA GLU A 216 -2.26 -32.80 12.77
C GLU A 216 -3.66 -33.12 12.24
N GLU A 217 -3.91 -32.93 10.93
CA GLU A 217 -5.22 -33.11 10.28
C GLU A 217 -6.35 -32.52 11.12
N SER A 218 -6.19 -31.25 11.54
CA SER A 218 -7.24 -30.52 12.25
C SER A 218 -8.55 -30.60 11.46
N LEU A 219 -9.54 -31.31 12.01
CA LEU A 219 -10.89 -31.43 11.44
C LEU A 219 -11.67 -30.12 11.47
N ASP A 220 -11.15 -29.08 12.13
CA ASP A 220 -11.80 -27.76 12.18
C ASP A 220 -11.61 -27.02 10.84
N PRO A 221 -12.67 -26.87 10.01
CA PRO A 221 -12.59 -26.15 8.75
C PRO A 221 -12.20 -24.69 8.92
N TYR A 222 -12.34 -24.16 10.15
CA TYR A 222 -11.95 -22.81 10.50
C TYR A 222 -10.44 -22.59 10.39
N PHE A 223 -9.63 -23.63 10.56
CA PHE A 223 -8.16 -23.61 10.41
C PHE A 223 -7.69 -24.35 9.15
N ALA A 224 -8.46 -24.28 8.05
CA ALA A 224 -8.04 -24.85 6.77
C ALA A 224 -6.73 -24.21 6.26
N GLY A 225 -5.87 -25.01 5.62
CA GLY A 225 -4.54 -24.60 5.15
C GLY A 225 -4.53 -23.29 4.35
N SER A 226 -5.46 -23.11 3.40
CA SER A 226 -5.57 -21.88 2.61
C SER A 226 -5.84 -20.62 3.43
N ARG A 227 -6.45 -20.75 4.62
CA ARG A 227 -6.71 -19.63 5.53
C ARG A 227 -5.48 -19.30 6.36
N LEU A 228 -4.72 -20.31 6.77
CA LEU A 228 -3.45 -20.15 7.48
C LEU A 228 -2.40 -19.52 6.57
N GLU A 229 -2.25 -20.02 5.34
CA GLU A 229 -1.38 -19.44 4.31
C GLU A 229 -1.71 -17.96 4.07
N HIS A 230 -3.01 -17.63 3.97
CA HIS A 230 -3.45 -16.25 3.80
C HIS A 230 -3.16 -15.37 5.03
N LEU A 231 -3.36 -15.90 6.24
CA LEU A 231 -3.05 -15.17 7.48
C LEU A 231 -1.55 -14.87 7.59
N GLU A 232 -0.71 -15.84 7.23
CA GLU A 232 0.74 -15.66 7.19
C GLU A 232 1.15 -14.62 6.13
N GLN A 233 0.63 -14.74 4.90
CA GLN A 233 0.91 -13.77 3.84
C GLN A 233 0.46 -12.35 4.26
N GLN A 234 -0.74 -12.21 4.81
CA GLN A 234 -1.25 -10.95 5.32
C GLN A 234 -0.34 -10.38 6.41
N ALA A 235 0.07 -11.19 7.38
CA ALA A 235 0.95 -10.77 8.45
C ALA A 235 2.31 -10.29 7.91
N ARG A 236 2.93 -11.05 6.99
CA ARG A 236 4.20 -10.69 6.33
C ARG A 236 4.10 -9.34 5.63
N LEU A 237 3.09 -9.15 4.78
CA LEU A 237 2.90 -7.91 4.04
C LEU A 237 2.62 -6.70 4.95
N MET A 238 1.95 -6.91 6.08
CA MET A 238 1.58 -5.85 7.02
C MET A 238 2.66 -5.53 8.07
N SER A 239 3.69 -6.37 8.20
CA SER A 239 4.78 -6.18 9.16
C SER A 239 6.11 -5.79 8.51
N GLN A 240 6.32 -6.15 7.25
CA GLN A 240 7.58 -5.87 6.56
C GLN A 240 7.75 -4.39 6.22
N LYS A 241 9.00 -4.00 6.03
CA LYS A 241 9.39 -2.67 5.53
C LYS A 241 9.66 -2.73 4.03
N TYR A 242 9.50 -1.59 3.37
CA TYR A 242 9.61 -1.49 1.92
C TYR A 242 10.49 -0.32 1.51
N ASP A 243 11.20 -0.46 0.39
CA ASP A 243 11.98 0.63 -0.19
C ASP A 243 11.09 1.75 -0.73
N CYS A 244 9.91 1.38 -1.26
CA CYS A 244 8.99 2.29 -1.91
C CYS A 244 7.55 2.04 -1.42
N VAL A 245 6.92 3.03 -0.79
CA VAL A 245 5.49 2.95 -0.41
C VAL A 245 4.70 4.01 -1.17
N ILE A 246 3.64 3.62 -1.86
CA ILE A 246 2.86 4.52 -2.70
C ILE A 246 1.37 4.28 -2.57
N THR A 247 0.57 5.33 -2.42
CA THR A 247 -0.88 5.14 -2.42
C THR A 247 -1.68 6.40 -2.77
N ASN A 248 -2.94 6.18 -3.18
CA ASN A 248 -3.99 7.18 -3.10
C ASN A 248 -4.94 6.73 -1.97
N PRO A 249 -4.75 7.24 -0.74
CA PRO A 249 -5.42 6.70 0.43
C PRO A 249 -6.91 7.07 0.45
N PRO A 250 -7.72 6.39 1.28
CA PRO A 250 -9.13 6.74 1.44
C PRO A 250 -9.30 8.13 2.07
N TYR A 251 -10.19 8.95 1.49
CA TYR A 251 -10.53 10.27 2.02
C TYR A 251 -11.79 10.19 2.87
N MET A 252 -11.62 10.25 4.19
CA MET A 252 -12.74 10.16 5.13
C MET A 252 -12.41 10.86 6.44
N GLY A 253 -13.01 12.04 6.63
CA GLY A 253 -12.88 12.79 7.86
C GLY A 253 -13.48 12.07 9.07
N SER A 254 -13.04 12.43 10.26
CA SER A 254 -13.46 11.84 11.55
C SER A 254 -14.97 11.77 11.84
N LYS A 255 -15.82 12.46 11.07
CA LYS A 255 -17.30 12.36 11.16
C LYS A 255 -17.88 11.20 10.34
N GLY A 256 -17.18 10.75 9.29
CA GLY A 256 -17.62 9.67 8.40
C GLY A 256 -17.27 8.26 8.90
N ILE A 257 -16.27 8.13 9.78
CA ILE A 257 -15.81 6.86 10.35
C ILE A 257 -16.72 6.37 11.48
N ASN A 258 -16.85 5.05 11.63
CA ASN A 258 -17.65 4.45 12.70
C ASN A 258 -16.96 4.55 14.07
N SER A 259 -17.67 4.21 15.15
CA SER A 259 -17.17 4.38 16.52
C SER A 259 -15.94 3.54 16.84
N LYS A 260 -15.86 2.31 16.30
CA LYS A 260 -14.76 1.37 16.53
C LYS A 260 -13.48 1.85 15.86
N LEU A 261 -13.56 2.19 14.57
CA LEU A 261 -12.45 2.79 13.83
C LEU A 261 -12.02 4.13 14.44
N LYS A 262 -12.96 4.97 14.89
CA LYS A 262 -12.64 6.24 15.55
C LYS A 262 -11.87 6.05 16.86
N GLN A 263 -12.28 5.08 17.68
CA GLN A 263 -11.57 4.76 18.92
C GLN A 263 -10.16 4.26 18.62
N PHE A 264 -10.02 3.35 17.67
CA PHE A 264 -8.73 2.84 17.21
C PHE A 264 -7.80 3.97 16.73
N VAL A 265 -8.27 4.81 15.80
CA VAL A 265 -7.48 5.92 15.26
C VAL A 265 -7.10 6.95 16.33
N ASN A 266 -7.99 7.23 17.28
CA ASN A 266 -7.67 8.15 18.39
C ASN A 266 -6.55 7.63 19.29
N ASN A 267 -6.47 6.31 19.48
CA ASN A 267 -5.49 5.66 20.34
C ASN A 267 -4.15 5.44 19.61
N GLU A 268 -4.21 4.89 18.39
CA GLU A 268 -3.02 4.45 17.66
C GLU A 268 -2.34 5.56 16.84
N TYR A 269 -3.10 6.60 16.47
CA TYR A 269 -2.69 7.66 15.54
C TYR A 269 -3.09 9.06 16.06
N PRO A 270 -2.73 9.43 17.30
CA PRO A 270 -3.23 10.64 17.95
C PRO A 270 -2.90 11.95 17.22
N ASP A 271 -1.82 11.97 16.44
CA ASP A 271 -1.30 13.15 15.74
C ASP A 271 -1.85 13.31 14.31
N SER A 272 -2.43 12.25 13.75
CA SER A 272 -2.98 12.20 12.39
C SER A 272 -4.47 11.86 12.32
N LYS A 273 -5.13 11.61 13.47
CA LYS A 273 -6.53 11.17 13.64
C LYS A 273 -7.66 11.97 13.00
N ARG A 274 -7.38 13.14 12.42
CA ARG A 274 -8.41 14.06 11.93
C ARG A 274 -9.06 13.58 10.64
N ASP A 275 -8.30 12.89 9.80
CA ASP A 275 -8.74 12.28 8.55
C ASP A 275 -7.95 11.00 8.28
N LEU A 276 -8.57 10.01 7.63
CA LEU A 276 -7.89 8.77 7.25
C LEU A 276 -6.71 9.00 6.30
N PHE A 277 -6.78 9.96 5.37
CA PHE A 277 -5.62 10.21 4.50
C PHE A 277 -4.38 10.60 5.33
N ALA A 278 -4.55 11.33 6.43
CA ALA A 278 -3.45 11.75 7.28
C ALA A 278 -2.92 10.58 8.13
N VAL A 279 -3.79 9.67 8.56
CA VAL A 279 -3.36 8.40 9.17
C VAL A 279 -2.53 7.59 8.19
N PHE A 280 -2.92 7.55 6.91
CA PHE A 280 -2.15 6.91 5.86
C PHE A 280 -0.81 7.60 5.57
N ILE A 281 -0.70 8.92 5.72
CA ILE A 281 0.61 9.60 5.65
C ILE A 281 1.55 9.00 6.69
N GLN A 282 1.13 8.93 7.95
CA GLN A 282 1.93 8.33 9.01
C GLN A 282 2.19 6.84 8.76
N LYS A 283 1.16 6.08 8.36
CA LYS A 283 1.31 4.64 8.15
C LYS A 283 2.20 4.28 6.96
N CYS A 284 2.20 5.08 5.89
CA CYS A 284 3.12 4.86 4.76
C CYS A 284 4.56 5.12 5.17
N LEU A 285 4.82 6.15 5.98
CA LEU A 285 6.15 6.38 6.58
C LEU A 285 6.55 5.21 7.48
N ASP A 286 5.61 4.70 8.29
CA ASP A 286 5.85 3.52 9.13
C ASP A 286 6.08 2.22 8.30
N PHE A 287 5.63 2.15 7.04
CA PHE A 287 5.91 1.01 6.15
C PHE A 287 7.23 1.14 5.39
N ALA A 288 7.72 2.35 5.20
CA ALA A 288 9.00 2.55 4.54
C ALA A 288 10.16 2.13 5.46
N GLN A 289 11.20 1.59 4.85
CA GLN A 289 12.50 1.40 5.51
C GLN A 289 13.30 2.70 5.48
N ASP A 290 14.30 2.79 6.35
CA ASP A 290 15.25 3.90 6.38
C ASP A 290 15.99 4.01 5.04
N GLY A 291 16.11 5.23 4.50
CA GLY A 291 16.66 5.49 3.18
C GLY A 291 15.71 5.15 2.02
N GLY A 292 14.49 4.68 2.32
CA GLY A 292 13.42 4.46 1.36
C GLY A 292 12.62 5.74 1.05
N PHE A 293 11.54 5.58 0.29
CA PHE A 293 10.65 6.67 -0.07
C PHE A 293 9.18 6.31 0.12
N THR A 294 8.38 7.35 0.36
CA THR A 294 6.92 7.29 0.26
C THR A 294 6.41 8.30 -0.75
N SER A 295 5.34 7.97 -1.48
CA SER A 295 4.68 8.91 -2.39
C SER A 295 3.17 8.80 -2.32
N MET A 296 2.49 9.93 -2.22
CA MET A 296 1.04 9.94 -2.03
C MET A 296 0.40 11.10 -2.74
N ILE A 297 -0.87 10.93 -3.08
CA ILE A 297 -1.78 12.04 -3.33
C ILE A 297 -2.76 12.13 -2.17
N THR A 298 -2.90 13.31 -1.58
CA THR A 298 -3.85 13.55 -0.46
C THR A 298 -4.53 14.90 -0.60
N MET A 299 -5.50 15.18 0.28
CA MET A 299 -5.97 16.56 0.48
C MET A 299 -4.81 17.44 0.98
N GLN A 300 -4.67 18.66 0.49
CA GLN A 300 -3.58 19.56 0.92
C GLN A 300 -3.77 20.12 2.35
N SER A 301 -4.93 19.87 2.99
CA SER A 301 -5.30 20.46 4.28
C SER A 301 -4.34 20.15 5.43
N TRP A 302 -3.60 19.04 5.35
CA TRP A 302 -2.59 18.70 6.35
C TRP A 302 -1.43 19.69 6.39
N MET A 303 -1.22 20.45 5.33
CA MET A 303 -0.12 21.40 5.22
C MET A 303 -0.34 22.68 6.03
N PHE A 304 -1.59 23.06 6.31
CA PHE A 304 -1.91 24.37 6.90
C PHE A 304 -2.83 24.35 8.11
N LEU A 305 -3.72 23.36 8.25
CA LEU A 305 -4.62 23.36 9.41
C LEU A 305 -3.85 23.02 10.70
N SER A 306 -4.14 23.75 11.78
CA SER A 306 -3.57 23.51 13.12
C SER A 306 -3.85 22.11 13.62
N SER A 307 -4.93 21.48 13.16
CA SER A 307 -5.28 20.11 13.52
C SER A 307 -4.28 19.05 13.06
N PHE A 308 -3.37 19.40 12.14
CA PHE A 308 -2.30 18.53 11.62
C PHE A 308 -0.89 19.03 11.98
N GLU A 309 -0.77 19.98 12.90
CA GLU A 309 0.52 20.57 13.28
C GLU A 309 1.50 19.53 13.81
N LYS A 310 1.06 18.65 14.70
CA LYS A 310 1.90 17.57 15.24
C LYS A 310 2.38 16.60 14.16
N LEU A 311 1.52 16.26 13.19
CA LEU A 311 1.90 15.45 12.04
C LEU A 311 3.01 16.14 11.23
N ARG A 312 2.88 17.46 10.97
CA ARG A 312 3.92 18.21 10.24
C ARG A 312 5.23 18.26 11.00
N ILE A 313 5.21 18.49 12.32
CA ILE A 313 6.40 18.48 13.16
C ILE A 313 7.10 17.12 13.04
N LYS A 314 6.35 16.01 13.22
CA LYS A 314 6.92 14.66 13.10
C LYS A 314 7.54 14.41 11.72
N ILE A 315 6.89 14.85 10.64
CA ILE A 315 7.46 14.70 9.28
C ILE A 315 8.75 15.50 9.15
N LEU A 316 8.77 16.78 9.55
CA LEU A 316 9.94 17.66 9.38
C LEU A 316 11.12 17.32 10.31
N GLU A 317 10.87 16.69 11.44
CA GLU A 317 11.92 16.27 12.37
C GLU A 317 12.62 14.98 11.95
N ASN A 318 11.93 14.09 11.22
CA ASN A 318 12.42 12.74 10.95
C ASN A 318 12.60 12.44 9.46
N HIS A 319 12.04 13.25 8.56
CA HIS A 319 11.96 12.94 7.12
C HIS A 319 12.14 14.19 6.27
N GLU A 320 12.41 14.00 4.97
CA GLU A 320 12.55 15.09 4.00
C GLU A 320 11.46 15.02 2.93
N ILE A 321 10.79 16.15 2.67
CA ILE A 321 9.88 16.27 1.52
C ILE A 321 10.73 16.48 0.27
N ASP A 322 10.81 15.45 -0.58
CA ASP A 322 11.64 15.42 -1.79
C ASP A 322 10.99 16.23 -2.92
N THR A 323 9.71 15.98 -3.22
CA THR A 323 8.95 16.73 -4.21
C THR A 323 7.51 16.95 -3.78
N MET A 324 6.89 18.04 -4.24
CA MET A 324 5.50 18.35 -3.95
C MET A 324 4.85 19.15 -5.09
N VAL A 325 3.67 18.72 -5.53
CA VAL A 325 2.90 19.34 -6.60
C VAL A 325 1.47 19.63 -6.12
N HIS A 326 1.13 20.92 -6.03
CA HIS A 326 -0.24 21.37 -5.79
C HIS A 326 -1.06 21.28 -7.07
N LEU A 327 -2.12 20.48 -7.05
CA LEU A 327 -2.88 20.12 -8.24
C LEU A 327 -3.99 21.12 -8.59
N GLY A 328 -4.16 22.16 -7.75
CA GLY A 328 -5.23 23.16 -7.90
C GLY A 328 -6.63 22.55 -7.83
N THR A 329 -7.63 23.34 -8.20
CA THR A 329 -9.03 22.87 -8.26
C THR A 329 -9.24 22.01 -9.52
N ARG A 330 -10.16 21.04 -9.45
CA ARG A 330 -10.54 20.13 -10.57
C ARG A 330 -9.47 19.12 -10.99
N ALA A 331 -8.50 18.81 -10.12
CA ALA A 331 -7.52 17.74 -10.36
C ALA A 331 -8.17 16.36 -10.59
N PHE A 332 -9.35 16.12 -10.03
CA PHE A 332 -10.16 14.92 -10.25
C PHE A 332 -11.44 15.28 -11.00
N GLU A 333 -11.64 14.73 -12.20
CA GLU A 333 -12.85 14.96 -13.03
C GLU A 333 -14.15 14.58 -12.30
N GLN A 334 -14.08 13.59 -11.39
CA GLN A 334 -15.21 13.01 -10.69
C GLN A 334 -15.68 13.82 -9.48
N ILE A 335 -14.92 14.84 -9.05
CA ILE A 335 -15.28 15.68 -7.90
C ILE A 335 -15.57 17.11 -8.37
N GLY A 336 -16.86 17.42 -8.54
CA GLY A 336 -17.31 18.78 -8.77
C GLY A 336 -17.13 19.66 -7.52
N GLY A 337 -16.39 20.76 -7.67
CA GLY A 337 -16.29 21.84 -6.68
C GLY A 337 -14.90 22.50 -6.65
N GLU A 338 -14.84 23.78 -6.31
CA GLU A 338 -13.61 24.54 -6.03
C GLU A 338 -12.88 24.07 -4.74
N VAL A 339 -13.37 23.01 -4.09
CA VAL A 339 -13.05 22.64 -2.70
C VAL A 339 -12.11 21.43 -2.60
N VAL A 340 -11.83 20.71 -3.69
CA VAL A 340 -10.79 19.67 -3.66
C VAL A 340 -9.50 20.25 -4.17
N SER A 341 -8.73 20.76 -3.22
CA SER A 341 -7.32 21.04 -3.41
C SER A 341 -6.53 19.83 -2.92
N THR A 342 -5.92 19.12 -3.84
CA THR A 342 -5.07 17.96 -3.55
C THR A 342 -3.62 18.29 -3.81
N THR A 343 -2.73 17.62 -3.09
CA THR A 343 -1.29 17.69 -3.28
C THR A 343 -0.77 16.28 -3.53
N ALA A 344 0.11 16.13 -4.52
CA ALA A 344 0.87 14.92 -4.77
C ALA A 344 2.31 15.17 -4.33
N PHE A 345 2.89 14.28 -3.56
CA PHE A 345 4.20 14.52 -2.96
C PHE A 345 4.98 13.23 -2.73
N VAL A 346 6.29 13.38 -2.59
CA VAL A 346 7.25 12.33 -2.26
C VAL A 346 7.99 12.74 -0.99
N VAL A 347 8.19 11.79 -0.09
CA VAL A 347 8.94 11.96 1.16
C VAL A 347 10.03 10.90 1.22
N ARG A 348 11.26 11.30 1.52
CA ARG A 348 12.39 10.43 1.85
C ARG A 348 12.34 10.08 3.34
N VAL A 349 12.47 8.80 3.65
CA VAL A 349 12.22 8.25 5.00
C VAL A 349 13.50 8.05 5.78
#